data_AF-A0A3Q1FVL5-F1
#
_entry.id   AF-A0A3Q1FVL5-F1
#
_cell.length_a   1.000
_cell.length_b   1.000
_cell.length_c   1.000
_cell.angle_alpha   90.00
_cell.angle_beta   90.00
_cell.angle_gamma   90.00
#
_symmetry.space_group_name_H-M   'P 1'
#
loop_
_entity.id
_entity.type
_entity.pdbx_description
1 polymer ?
#
loop_
_entity_poly.entity_id
_entity_poly.type
_entity_poly.pdbx_seq_one_letter_code
_entity_poly.pdbx_strand_id
1 'polypeptide(L)'
;MIYCPLSGVAIFESVHGTTPDITGMYLANPTTLLLSAVMMLHHMGLHDYGNKIEKACFDTVRHKKVLTKDLGGNSKCSEFTADICRRDLVLGI
;
A
#
# COMPACT_ATOMS: atom_id res chain seq x y z
N MET A 1 -12.92 -3.07 3.98
CA MET A 1 -13.39 -2.48 5.25
C MET A 1 -14.52 -3.33 5.78
N ILE A 2 -14.38 -3.81 7.01
CA ILE A 2 -15.47 -4.46 7.76
C ILE A 2 -15.89 -3.45 8.83
N TYR A 3 -17.13 -2.96 8.77
CA TYR A 3 -17.65 -1.94 9.68
C TYR A 3 -18.77 -2.51 10.54
N CYS A 4 -18.65 -2.37 11.86
CA CYS A 4 -19.70 -2.73 12.81
C CYS A 4 -20.38 -1.45 13.32
N PRO A 5 -21.60 -1.13 12.86
CA PRO A 5 -22.29 0.12 13.23
C PRO A 5 -22.69 0.18 14.71
N LEU A 6 -22.82 -0.97 15.38
CA LEU A 6 -23.21 -1.05 16.79
C LEU A 6 -22.06 -0.68 17.73
N SER A 7 -20.82 -1.00 17.37
CA SER A 7 -19.64 -0.71 18.19
C SER A 7 -18.80 0.46 17.65
N GLY A 8 -19.07 0.92 16.43
CA GLY A 8 -18.24 1.92 15.75
C GLY A 8 -16.87 1.38 15.30
N VAL A 9 -16.66 0.06 15.37
CA VAL A 9 -15.38 -0.57 14.99
C VAL A 9 -15.29 -0.72 13.47
N ALA A 10 -14.15 -0.33 12.92
CA ALA A 10 -13.80 -0.54 11.52
C ALA A 10 -12.48 -1.33 11.41
N ILE A 11 -12.47 -2.40 10.61
CA ILE A 11 -11.28 -3.21 10.30
C ILE A 11 -10.91 -3.01 8.84
N PHE A 12 -9.63 -2.77 8.61
CA PHE A 12 -9.03 -2.59 7.28
C PHE A 12 -7.94 -3.65 7.11
N GLU A 13 -8.09 -4.50 6.12
CA GLU A 13 -7.23 -5.66 5.91
C GLU A 13 -6.90 -5.83 4.43
N SER A 14 -5.85 -6.59 4.15
CA SER A 14 -5.58 -7.04 2.80
C SER A 14 -6.54 -8.16 2.40
N VAL A 15 -6.95 -8.19 1.13
CA VAL A 15 -7.79 -9.26 0.57
C VAL A 15 -6.97 -10.38 -0.08
N HIS A 16 -5.64 -10.27 -0.11
CA HIS A 16 -4.79 -11.36 -0.59
C HIS A 16 -4.57 -12.40 0.51
N GLY A 17 -4.41 -13.68 0.12
CA GLY A 17 -4.01 -14.74 1.04
C GLY A 17 -2.58 -14.57 1.58
N THR A 18 -2.14 -15.48 2.43
CA THR A 18 -0.81 -15.41 3.09
C THR A 18 0.37 -15.77 2.19
N THR A 19 0.11 -16.27 0.98
CA THR A 19 1.11 -16.64 -0.05
C THR A 19 2.36 -17.33 0.55
N PRO A 20 2.19 -18.53 1.16
CA PRO A 20 3.25 -19.18 1.95
C PRO A 20 4.54 -19.45 1.17
N ASP A 21 4.41 -19.67 -0.13
CA ASP A 21 5.48 -19.96 -1.09
C ASP A 21 6.51 -18.84 -1.26
N ILE A 22 6.14 -17.58 -0.96
CA ILE A 22 7.03 -16.41 -1.07
C ILE A 22 7.38 -15.76 0.27
N THR A 23 6.99 -16.38 1.38
CA THR A 23 7.24 -15.87 2.73
C THR A 23 8.75 -15.77 2.98
N GLY A 24 9.22 -14.61 3.47
CA GLY A 24 10.64 -14.35 3.72
C GLY A 24 11.49 -14.06 2.47
N MET A 25 10.91 -14.10 1.27
CA MET A 25 11.65 -13.91 0.01
C MET A 25 11.65 -12.46 -0.49
N TYR A 26 10.97 -11.54 0.19
CA TYR A 26 10.80 -10.14 -0.23
C TYR A 26 10.18 -9.98 -1.61
N LEU A 27 9.34 -10.92 -2.05
CA LEU A 27 8.68 -10.88 -3.38
C LEU A 27 7.25 -10.35 -3.34
N ALA A 28 6.68 -10.19 -2.14
CA ALA A 28 5.29 -9.75 -1.98
C ALA A 28 5.09 -8.31 -2.50
N ASN A 29 3.92 -8.06 -3.05
CA ASN A 29 3.47 -6.71 -3.38
C ASN A 29 2.74 -6.09 -2.18
N PRO A 30 3.24 -4.99 -1.59
CA PRO A 30 2.62 -4.37 -0.42
C PRO A 30 1.38 -3.51 -0.75
N THR A 31 1.04 -3.33 -2.03
CA THR A 31 0.01 -2.37 -2.49
C THR A 31 -1.34 -2.58 -1.80
N THR A 32 -1.83 -3.80 -1.71
CA THR A 32 -3.19 -4.08 -1.21
C THR A 32 -3.33 -3.71 0.27
N LEU A 33 -2.34 -4.09 1.09
CA LEU A 33 -2.33 -3.72 2.51
C LEU A 33 -2.12 -2.21 2.71
N LEU A 34 -1.28 -1.59 1.88
CA LEU A 34 -1.04 -0.15 1.91
C LEU A 34 -2.33 0.64 1.60
N LEU A 35 -3.08 0.26 0.58
CA LEU A 35 -4.34 0.91 0.23
C LEU A 35 -5.43 0.67 1.29
N SER A 36 -5.41 -0.47 1.98
CA SER A 36 -6.26 -0.67 3.16
C SER A 36 -5.90 0.30 4.30
N ALA A 37 -4.63 0.60 4.51
CA ALA A 37 -4.20 1.63 5.46
C ALA A 37 -4.60 3.05 5.00
N VAL A 38 -4.55 3.36 3.70
CA VAL A 38 -5.09 4.61 3.14
C VAL A 38 -6.58 4.75 3.42
N MET A 39 -7.37 3.68 3.20
CA MET A 39 -8.79 3.68 3.53
C MET A 39 -9.04 3.94 5.02
N MET A 40 -8.18 3.42 5.91
CA MET A 40 -8.23 3.70 7.34
C MET A 40 -7.97 5.18 7.63
N LEU A 41 -6.94 5.79 7.02
CA LEU A 41 -6.66 7.22 7.16
C LEU A 41 -7.86 8.07 6.73
N HIS A 42 -8.50 7.72 5.61
CA HIS A 42 -9.71 8.41 5.14
C HIS A 42 -10.88 8.24 6.12
N HIS A 43 -11.04 7.05 6.71
CA HIS A 43 -12.06 6.81 7.73
C HIS A 43 -11.84 7.64 9.00
N MET A 44 -10.58 7.92 9.36
CA MET A 44 -10.21 8.76 10.51
C MET A 44 -10.26 10.27 10.21
N GLY A 45 -10.63 10.68 8.99
CA GLY A 45 -10.60 12.09 8.55
C GLY A 45 -9.21 12.62 8.18
N LEU A 46 -8.21 11.75 8.12
CA LEU A 46 -6.81 12.08 7.77
C LEU A 46 -6.60 12.03 6.25
N HIS A 47 -7.46 12.73 5.51
CA HIS A 47 -7.50 12.68 4.05
C HIS A 47 -6.20 13.13 3.38
N ASP A 48 -5.55 14.17 3.89
CA ASP A 48 -4.30 14.69 3.30
C ASP A 48 -3.18 13.64 3.31
N TYR A 49 -3.05 12.90 4.41
CA TYR A 49 -2.07 11.82 4.54
C TYR A 49 -2.42 10.64 3.63
N GLY A 50 -3.70 10.24 3.61
CA GLY A 50 -4.17 9.16 2.74
C GLY A 50 -3.95 9.46 1.26
N ASN A 51 -4.32 10.66 0.81
CA ASN A 51 -4.18 11.13 -0.57
C ASN A 51 -2.71 11.19 -1.00
N LYS A 52 -1.79 11.65 -0.14
CA LYS A 52 -0.35 11.69 -0.44
C LYS A 52 0.22 10.29 -0.67
N ILE A 53 -0.08 9.35 0.24
CA ILE A 53 0.39 7.96 0.16
C ILE A 53 -0.22 7.25 -1.06
N GLU A 54 -1.53 7.42 -1.30
CA GLU A 54 -2.22 6.85 -2.45
C GLU A 54 -1.60 7.34 -3.76
N LYS A 55 -1.37 8.64 -3.86
CA LYS A 55 -0.72 9.25 -5.03
C LYS A 55 0.70 8.71 -5.22
N ALA A 56 1.51 8.62 -4.17
CA ALA A 56 2.86 8.08 -4.25
C ALA A 56 2.87 6.59 -4.70
N CYS A 57 1.91 5.80 -4.24
CA CYS A 57 1.71 4.41 -4.66
C CYS A 57 1.34 4.33 -6.15
N PHE A 58 0.33 5.10 -6.59
CA PHE A 58 -0.07 5.11 -8.00
C PHE A 58 1.00 5.65 -8.92
N ASP A 59 1.74 6.68 -8.51
CA ASP A 59 2.88 7.18 -9.27
C ASP A 59 3.97 6.10 -9.40
N THR A 60 4.26 5.34 -8.36
CA THR A 60 5.22 4.20 -8.43
C THR A 60 4.81 3.20 -9.49
N VAL A 61 3.55 2.76 -9.47
CA VAL A 61 2.99 1.81 -10.45
C VAL A 61 3.01 2.41 -11.86
N ARG A 62 2.59 3.67 -12.01
CA ARG A 62 2.51 4.38 -13.30
C ARG A 62 3.87 4.54 -13.98
N HIS A 63 4.94 4.77 -13.22
CA HIS A 63 6.28 4.92 -13.78
C HIS A 63 6.89 3.62 -14.28
N LYS A 64 6.38 2.46 -13.83
CA LYS A 64 6.81 1.12 -14.25
C LYS A 64 8.33 0.83 -14.09
N LYS A 65 9.03 1.60 -13.24
CA LYS A 65 10.47 1.42 -12.99
C LYS A 65 10.78 0.42 -11.88
N VAL A 66 9.96 0.45 -10.82
CA VAL A 66 10.13 -0.39 -9.64
C VAL A 66 8.81 -1.12 -9.42
N LEU A 67 8.68 -2.30 -10.01
CA LEU A 67 7.45 -3.12 -9.95
C LEU A 67 7.80 -4.50 -9.41
N THR A 68 6.94 -5.01 -8.53
CA THR A 68 7.00 -6.39 -8.06
C THR A 68 6.59 -7.37 -9.18
N LYS A 69 6.88 -8.65 -8.97
CA LYS A 69 6.72 -9.70 -9.99
C LYS A 69 5.29 -9.86 -10.49
N ASP A 70 4.32 -9.77 -9.59
CA ASP A 70 2.88 -9.81 -9.89
C ASP A 70 2.41 -8.61 -10.73
N LEU A 71 3.10 -7.47 -10.65
CA LEU A 71 2.88 -6.29 -11.50
C LEU A 71 3.70 -6.32 -12.79
N GLY A 72 4.43 -7.42 -13.07
CA GLY A 72 5.23 -7.58 -14.29
C GLY A 72 6.66 -7.04 -14.21
N GLY A 73 7.16 -6.68 -13.03
CA GLY A 73 8.54 -6.28 -12.83
C GLY A 73 9.42 -7.36 -12.19
N ASN A 74 10.61 -6.94 -11.73
CA ASN A 74 11.58 -7.82 -11.06
C ASN A 74 12.08 -7.22 -9.73
N SER A 75 11.44 -6.17 -9.24
CA SER A 75 11.85 -5.49 -8.01
C SER A 75 11.38 -6.24 -6.77
N LYS A 76 12.16 -6.12 -5.70
CA LYS A 76 11.79 -6.62 -4.37
C LYS A 76 10.72 -5.74 -3.73
N CYS A 77 9.99 -6.31 -2.79
CA CYS A 77 9.04 -5.61 -1.92
C CYS A 77 9.67 -4.37 -1.28
N SER A 78 10.90 -4.48 -0.74
CA SER A 78 11.60 -3.37 -0.12
C SER A 78 11.95 -2.24 -1.10
N GLU A 79 12.28 -2.57 -2.35
CA GLU A 79 12.57 -1.58 -3.39
C GLU A 79 11.30 -0.84 -3.80
N PHE A 80 10.19 -1.56 -3.97
CA PHE A 80 8.88 -1.00 -4.25
C PHE A 80 8.45 -0.03 -3.14
N THR A 81 8.55 -0.45 -1.88
CA THR A 81 8.26 0.39 -0.72
C THR A 81 9.16 1.62 -0.66
N ALA A 82 10.47 1.47 -0.92
CA ALA A 82 11.40 2.58 -0.93
C ALA A 82 11.10 3.61 -2.03
N ASP A 83 10.60 3.19 -3.20
CA ASP A 83 10.17 4.13 -4.24
C ASP A 83 8.91 4.91 -3.85
N ILE A 84 7.96 4.26 -3.18
CA ILE A 84 6.79 4.94 -2.61
C ILE A 84 7.22 5.98 -1.59
N CYS A 85 8.05 5.61 -0.60
CA CYS A 85 8.52 6.54 0.43
C CYS A 85 9.29 7.72 -0.17
N ARG A 86 10.13 7.48 -1.18
CA ARG A 86 10.87 8.55 -1.88
C ARG A 86 9.91 9.54 -2.52
N ARG A 87 8.85 9.06 -3.18
CA ARG A 87 7.86 9.93 -3.84
C ARG A 87 7.03 10.70 -2.83
N ASP A 88 6.67 10.06 -1.72
CA ASP A 88 5.92 10.70 -0.63
C ASP A 88 6.74 11.83 0.04
N LEU A 89 8.03 11.60 0.31
CA LEU A 89 8.94 12.63 0.84
C LEU A 89 9.11 13.82 -0.10
N VAL A 90 9.14 13.58 -1.43
CA VAL A 90 9.17 14.66 -2.43
C VAL A 90 7.85 15.46 -2.45
N LEU A 91 6.75 14.91 -1.92
CA LEU A 91 5.46 15.59 -1.75
C LEU A 91 5.32 16.35 -0.41
N GLY A 92 6.42 16.49 0.35
CA GLY A 92 6.55 17.44 1.46
C GLY A 92 6.02 16.93 2.80
N ILE A 93 6.88 16.20 3.52
CA ILE A 93 6.87 16.06 4.99
C ILE A 93 8.22 16.57 5.50
#